data_AF-A0A7X4FUK0-F1
#
_entry.id   AF-A0A7X4FUK0-F1
#
_cell.length_a   1.000
_cell.length_b   1.000
_cell.length_c   1.000
_cell.angle_alpha   90.00
_cell.angle_beta   90.00
_cell.angle_gamma   90.00
#
_symmetry.space_group_name_H-M   'P 1'
#
loop_
_entity.id
_entity.type
_entity.pdbx_description
1 polymer ?
#
loop_
_entity_poly.entity_id
_entity_poly.type
_entity_poly.pdbx_seq_one_letter_code
_entity_poly.pdbx_strand_id
1 'polypeptide(L)' 'IARLQRSCNRLILLNPLLGSPDYVPLTRGMLAALPSIDDFLPVHNLASLEALARHLNGLPAHRPARRQAPTPA' A
#
# COMPACT_ATOMS: atom_id res chain seq x y z
N ILE A 1 -6.39 -0.95 10.65
CA ILE A 1 -5.44 -1.50 9.65
C ILE A 1 -4.03 -1.76 10.22
N ALA A 2 -3.55 -1.01 11.22
CA ALA A 2 -2.22 -1.19 11.81
C ALA A 2 -1.94 -2.63 12.31
N ARG A 3 -2.95 -3.31 12.89
CA ARG A 3 -2.84 -4.73 13.25
C ARG A 3 -2.52 -5.63 12.06
N LEU A 4 -3.18 -5.39 10.91
CA LEU A 4 -2.96 -6.15 9.67
C LEU A 4 -1.54 -5.93 9.14
N GLN A 5 -1.06 -4.69 9.16
CA GLN A 5 0.33 -4.43 8.77
C GLN A 5 1.28 -5.20 9.70
N ARG A 6 1.05 -5.23 11.02
CA ARG A 6 1.91 -5.97 11.96
C ARG A 6 1.94 -7.47 11.73
N SER A 7 0.83 -8.07 11.32
CA SER A 7 0.72 -9.51 11.02
C SER A 7 1.32 -9.92 9.67
N CYS A 8 1.60 -8.97 8.77
CA CYS A 8 2.16 -9.24 7.45
C CYS A 8 3.63 -8.80 7.36
N ASN A 9 4.42 -9.43 6.47
CA ASN A 9 5.78 -8.94 6.21
C ASN A 9 5.73 -7.52 5.61
N ARG A 10 4.83 -7.32 4.64
CA ARG A 10 4.60 -6.09 3.90
C ARG A 10 3.12 -6.03 3.51
N LEU A 11 2.46 -4.90 3.77
CA LEU A 11 1.05 -4.67 3.43
C LEU A 11 0.96 -3.85 2.15
N ILE A 12 0.63 -4.51 1.05
CA ILE A 12 0.45 -3.90 -0.26
C ILE A 12 -1.04 -3.71 -0.50
N LEU A 13 -1.46 -2.48 -0.79
CA LEU A 13 -2.83 -2.19 -1.21
C LEU A 13 -2.85 -1.90 -2.71
N LEU A 14 -3.52 -2.79 -3.45
CA LEU A 14 -3.75 -2.62 -4.89
C LEU A 14 -5.05 -1.84 -5.11
N ASN A 15 -5.02 -0.85 -6.00
CA ASN A 15 -6.17 0.02 -6.24
C ASN A 15 -6.33 0.36 -7.73
N PRO A 16 -7.37 -0.15 -8.41
CA PRO A 16 -7.66 0.22 -9.80
C PRO A 16 -7.93 1.71 -10.00
N LEU A 17 -8.43 2.42 -8.97
CA LEU A 17 -8.73 3.84 -9.09
C LEU A 17 -7.47 4.70 -9.21
N LEU A 18 -6.29 4.19 -8.84
CA LEU A 18 -5.01 4.89 -9.03
C LEU A 18 -4.61 5.05 -10.50
N GLY A 19 -5.34 4.44 -11.44
CA GLY A 19 -5.18 4.72 -12.87
C GLY A 19 -5.89 5.98 -13.34
N SER A 20 -6.81 6.51 -12.54
CA SER A 20 -7.50 7.75 -12.86
C SER A 20 -6.68 8.96 -12.41
N PRO A 21 -6.46 9.96 -13.27
CA PRO A 21 -5.74 11.19 -12.89
C PRO A 21 -6.46 11.99 -11.80
N ASP A 22 -7.77 11.82 -11.66
CA ASP A 22 -8.62 12.56 -10.73
C ASP A 22 -8.83 11.84 -9.39
N TYR A 23 -8.30 10.62 -9.23
CA TYR A 23 -8.52 9.86 -8.01
C TYR A 23 -7.70 10.42 -6.85
N VAL A 24 -8.41 10.85 -5.79
CA VAL A 24 -7.80 11.28 -4.54
C VAL A 24 -8.38 10.47 -3.36
N PRO A 25 -7.54 9.87 -2.50
CA PRO A 25 -7.97 9.03 -1.38
C PRO A 25 -8.51 9.82 -0.17
N LEU A 26 -9.53 10.67 -0.37
CA LEU A 26 -10.02 11.62 0.64
C LEU A 26 -10.97 11.02 1.68
N THR A 27 -11.44 9.80 1.48
CA THR A 27 -12.37 9.16 2.43
C THR A 27 -11.66 8.94 3.77
N ARG A 28 -12.37 9.17 4.88
CA ARG A 28 -11.82 9.02 6.24
C ARG A 28 -11.15 7.66 6.45
N GLY A 29 -11.76 6.59 5.93
CA GLY A 29 -11.21 5.23 6.02
C GLY A 29 -9.87 5.09 5.30
N MET A 30 -9.73 5.71 4.13
CA MET A 30 -8.48 5.65 3.37
C MET A 30 -7.40 6.52 4.02
N LEU A 31 -7.73 7.74 4.45
CA LEU A 31 -6.81 8.60 5.20
C LEU A 31 -6.26 7.92 6.45
N ALA A 32 -7.11 7.18 7.18
CA ALA A 32 -6.69 6.38 8.33
C ALA A 32 -5.86 5.14 7.94
N ALA A 33 -6.02 4.63 6.72
CA ALA A 33 -5.33 3.44 6.24
C ALA A 33 -3.93 3.74 5.70
N LEU A 34 -3.75 4.88 5.00
CA LEU A 34 -2.51 5.29 4.32
C LEU A 34 -1.26 5.16 5.20
N PRO A 35 -1.23 5.57 6.49
CA PRO A 35 -0.04 5.44 7.33
C PRO A 35 0.38 3.99 7.62
N SER A 36 -0.50 3.02 7.35
CA SER A 36 -0.26 1.60 7.60
C SER A 36 -0.02 0.77 6.35
N ILE A 37 -0.15 1.36 5.17
CA ILE A 37 0.09 0.69 3.90
C ILE A 37 1.58 0.85 3.58
N ASP A 38 2.27 -0.25 3.32
CA ASP A 38 3.69 -0.22 2.98
C ASP A 38 3.90 0.15 1.51
N ASP A 39 3.05 -0.37 0.61
CA ASP A 39 3.03 -0.01 -0.81
C ASP A 39 1.59 0.22 -1.29
N PHE A 40 1.35 1.35 -1.94
CA PHE A 40 0.05 1.70 -2.52
C PHE A 40 0.19 1.78 -4.04
N LEU A 41 -0.31 0.76 -4.73
CA LEU A 41 0.04 0.50 -6.14
C LEU A 41 -1.20 0.39 -7.04
N PRO A 42 -1.11 0.88 -8.30
CA PRO A 42 -2.19 0.72 -9.28
C PRO A 42 -2.31 -0.73 -9.78
N VAL A 43 -3.53 -1.12 -10.19
CA VAL A 43 -3.79 -2.42 -10.86
C VAL A 43 -4.91 -2.30 -11.91
N HIS A 44 -4.91 -1.21 -12.67
CA HIS A 44 -6.02 -0.81 -13.55
C HIS A 44 -5.87 -1.25 -15.02
N ASN A 45 -4.69 -1.75 -15.41
CA ASN A 45 -4.42 -2.24 -16.77
C ASN A 45 -3.22 -3.21 -16.78
N LEU A 46 -2.93 -3.77 -17.95
CA LEU A 46 -1.82 -4.72 -18.11
C LEU A 46 -0.46 -4.13 -17.76
N ALA A 47 -0.19 -2.87 -18.10
CA ALA A 47 1.06 -2.20 -17.76
C ALA A 47 1.26 -2.09 -16.23
N SER A 48 0.19 -1.81 -15.49
CA SER A 48 0.23 -1.79 -14.02
C SER A 48 0.42 -3.18 -13.40
N LEU A 49 -0.12 -4.23 -14.03
CA LEU A 49 0.11 -5.61 -13.62
C LEU A 49 1.57 -6.05 -13.87
N GLU A 50 2.14 -5.66 -15.01
CA GLU A 50 3.56 -5.90 -15.30
C GLU A 50 4.48 -5.15 -14.33
N ALA A 51 4.14 -3.89 -14.02
CA ALA A 51 4.85 -3.11 -13.00
C ALA A 51 4.74 -3.77 -11.61
N LEU A 52 3.56 -4.29 -11.25
CA LEU A 52 3.38 -5.05 -10.02
C LEU A 52 4.26 -6.31 -9.99
N ALA A 53 4.30 -7.09 -11.07
CA ALA A 53 5.16 -8.28 -11.14
C ALA A 53 6.64 -7.93 -10.95
N ARG A 54 7.12 -6.87 -11.60
CA ARG A 54 8.49 -6.37 -11.42
C ARG A 54 8.74 -5.89 -9.99
N HIS A 55 7.80 -5.16 -9.39
CA HIS A 55 7.89 -4.72 -7.99
C HIS A 55 8.01 -5.90 -7.04
N LEU A 56 7.15 -6.90 -7.19
CA LEU A 56 7.16 -8.11 -6.34
C LEU A 56 8.46 -8.90 -6.48
N ASN A 57 8.99 -9.05 -7.70
CA ASN A 57 10.28 -9.73 -7.94
C ASN A 57 11.48 -8.97 -7.34
N GLY A 58 11.38 -7.65 -7.18
CA GLY A 58 12.42 -6.80 -6.62
C GLY A 58 12.32 -6.56 -5.11
N LEU A 59 11.35 -7.16 -4.41
CA LEU A 59 11.15 -6.91 -2.99
C LEU A 59 12.35 -7.40 -2.16
N PRO A 60 12.84 -6.58 -1.21
CA PRO A 60 13.89 -7.03 -0.29
C PRO A 60 13.36 -8.09 0.67
N ALA A 61 14.24 -8.99 1.11
CA ALA A 61 13.89 -10.04 2.07
C ALA A 61 13.50 -9.49 3.46
N HIS A 62 13.88 -8.26 3.78
CA HIS A 62 13.59 -7.64 5.07
C HIS A 62 12.32 -6.78 5.04
N ARG A 63 11.63 -6.73 6.19
CA ARG A 63 10.45 -5.91 6.43
C ARG A 63 10.79 -4.41 6.30
N PRO A 64 9.94 -3.58 5.64
CA PRO A 64 10.15 -2.14 5.55
C PRO A 64 10.12 -1.45 6.92
N ALA A 65 10.90 -0.38 7.08
CA ALA A 65 10.86 0.47 8.26
C ALA A 65 9.50 1.17 8.36
N ARG A 66 8.76 0.89 9.45
CA ARG A 66 7.40 1.41 9.64
C ARG A 66 7.43 2.80 10.24
N ARG A 67 6.77 3.75 9.57
CA ARG A 67 6.66 5.16 10.00
C ARG A 67 5.48 5.46 10.92
N GLN A 68 4.73 4.44 11.34
CA GLN A 68 3.65 4.63 12.30
C GLN A 68 4.22 5.17 13.60
N ALA A 69 3.87 6.40 13.97
CA ALA A 69 3.99 6.83 15.35
C ALA A 69 3.25 5.82 16.23
N PRO A 70 3.77 5.50 17.43
CA PRO A 70 3.03 4.66 18.36
C PRO A 70 1.67 5.31 18.58
N THR A 71 0.60 4.56 18.34
CA THR A 71 -0.74 4.99 18.75
C THR A 71 -0.68 5.17 20.27
N PRO A 72 -0.93 6.37 20.84
CA PRO A 72 -1.03 6.49 22.28
C PRO A 72 -2.15 5.56 22.76
N ALA A 73 -1.85 4.84 23.85
CA ALA A 73 -2.73 3.86 24.46
C ALA A 73 -4.02 4.49 24.98
#